data_AF-A0A3G6PH11-F1
#
_entry.id   AF-A0A3G6PH11-F1
#
_cell.length_a   1.000
_cell.length_b   1.000
_cell.length_c   1.000
_cell.angle_alpha   90.00
_cell.angle_beta   90.00
_cell.angle_gamma   90.00
#
_symmetry.space_group_name_H-M   'P 1'
#
loop_
_entity.id
_entity.type
_entity.pdbx_description
1 polymer ?
#
loop_
_entity_poly.entity_id
_entity_poly.type
_entity_poly.pdbx_seq_one_letter_code
_entity_poly.pdbx_strand_id
1 'polypeptide(L)'
;MKKLYCFDFDGTLTYKDTMFMYLKFYDSTKYRIQFLRHVPLFILLKLKLAETEKVKKSFIGSILKGQTQEKIELKSKQFFELHYPKIVRENALDFIQNIDRNNTQSLLVTASLDIWVKPFAEKLKMQLVSTRAEFKNGVFTGNFIGKNCNGKEKLVRIKEEIHDSRYDKIIAFGDTSGDKPMLKWANEGHYQFFH
;
A
#
# COMPACT_ATOMS: atom_id res chain seq x y z
N MET A 1 11.07 -18.52 18.88
CA MET A 1 11.79 -17.53 18.06
C MET A 1 10.78 -16.52 17.55
N LYS A 2 10.84 -15.27 18.01
CA LYS A 2 9.90 -14.21 17.65
C LYS A 2 10.26 -13.63 16.28
N LYS A 3 9.34 -13.72 15.31
CA LYS A 3 9.56 -13.29 13.92
C LYS A 3 8.76 -12.02 13.58
N LEU A 4 9.30 -11.22 12.66
CA LEU A 4 8.60 -10.13 11.99
C LEU A 4 8.59 -10.40 10.49
N TYR A 5 7.40 -10.37 9.90
CA TYR A 5 7.26 -10.31 8.44
C TYR A 5 6.84 -8.91 7.99
N CYS A 6 7.51 -8.39 6.96
CA CYS A 6 7.14 -7.13 6.31
C CYS A 6 6.80 -7.39 4.84
N PHE A 7 5.54 -7.23 4.47
CA PHE A 7 5.09 -7.47 3.10
C PHE A 7 4.81 -6.14 2.40
N ASP A 8 5.44 -5.86 1.28
CA ASP A 8 4.84 -4.92 0.33
C ASP A 8 3.50 -5.47 -0.20
N PHE A 9 2.62 -4.57 -0.65
CA PHE A 9 1.27 -4.93 -1.07
C PHE A 9 1.14 -5.02 -2.59
N ASP A 10 1.31 -3.90 -3.27
CA ASP A 10 0.97 -3.72 -4.68
C ASP A 10 2.02 -4.33 -5.60
N GLY A 11 1.69 -5.42 -6.29
CA GLY A 11 2.64 -6.16 -7.14
C GLY A 11 3.35 -7.30 -6.39
N THR A 12 3.55 -7.13 -5.08
CA THR A 12 4.10 -8.16 -4.18
C THR A 12 3.05 -9.18 -3.71
N LEU A 13 2.06 -8.76 -2.93
CA LEU A 13 0.96 -9.63 -2.52
C LEU A 13 -0.16 -9.65 -3.56
N THR A 14 -0.40 -8.54 -4.25
CA THR A 14 -1.43 -8.45 -5.29
C THR A 14 -0.87 -8.64 -6.69
N TYR A 15 -1.72 -9.07 -7.62
CA TYR A 15 -1.36 -9.13 -9.05
C TYR A 15 -1.28 -7.75 -9.72
N LYS A 16 -1.84 -6.71 -9.09
CA LYS A 16 -2.07 -5.40 -9.71
C LYS A 16 -1.92 -4.26 -8.70
N ASP A 17 -1.54 -3.10 -9.20
CA ASP A 17 -1.52 -1.85 -8.42
C ASP A 17 -2.94 -1.42 -8.05
N THR A 18 -3.23 -1.41 -6.75
CA THR A 18 -4.56 -1.12 -6.20
C THR A 18 -4.96 0.34 -6.32
N MET A 19 -4.02 1.29 -6.48
CA MET A 19 -4.37 2.70 -6.69
C MET A 19 -5.20 2.86 -7.97
N PHE A 20 -4.74 2.30 -9.09
CA PHE A 20 -5.46 2.41 -10.36
C PHE A 20 -6.79 1.65 -10.34
N MET A 21 -6.79 0.46 -9.73
CA MET A 21 -8.01 -0.34 -9.60
C MET A 21 -9.06 0.35 -8.75
N TYR A 22 -8.67 0.83 -7.57
CA TYR A 22 -9.55 1.48 -6.61
C TYR A 22 -10.12 2.78 -7.16
N LEU A 23 -9.28 3.65 -7.74
CA LEU A 23 -9.73 4.92 -8.29
C LEU A 23 -10.72 4.72 -9.47
N LYS A 24 -10.48 3.71 -10.32
CA LYS A 24 -11.42 3.33 -11.38
C LYS A 24 -12.74 2.78 -10.83
N PHE A 25 -12.68 1.97 -9.77
CA PHE A 25 -13.85 1.43 -9.08
C PHE A 25 -14.68 2.53 -8.39
N TYR A 26 -13.99 3.50 -7.77
CA TYR A 26 -14.61 4.59 -7.01
C TYR A 26 -15.49 5.48 -7.91
N ASP A 27 -14.93 5.93 -9.04
CA ASP A 27 -15.62 6.72 -10.05
C ASP A 27 -14.99 6.49 -11.42
N SER A 28 -15.58 5.59 -12.21
CA SER A 28 -15.00 5.17 -13.48
C SER A 28 -14.99 6.27 -14.55
N THR A 29 -15.95 7.19 -14.53
CA THR A 29 -16.05 8.29 -15.49
C THR A 29 -14.98 9.33 -15.18
N LYS A 30 -14.91 9.78 -13.92
CA LYS A 30 -13.90 10.73 -13.47
C LYS A 30 -12.50 10.15 -13.60
N TYR A 31 -12.31 8.87 -13.29
CA TYR A 31 -11.06 8.16 -13.51
C TYR A 31 -10.58 8.24 -14.96
N ARG A 32 -11.43 7.94 -15.96
CA ARG A 32 -11.01 7.96 -17.38
C ARG A 32 -10.53 9.35 -17.79
N ILE A 33 -11.27 10.38 -17.42
CA ILE A 33 -10.93 11.79 -17.73
C ILE A 33 -9.62 12.18 -17.05
N GLN A 34 -9.50 11.92 -15.75
CA GLN A 34 -8.31 12.31 -15.00
C GLN A 34 -7.08 11.49 -15.38
N PHE A 35 -7.25 10.20 -15.69
CA PHE A 35 -6.17 9.34 -16.16
C PHE A 35 -5.60 9.89 -17.46
N LEU A 36 -6.45 10.23 -18.44
CA LEU A 36 -6.01 10.82 -19.71
C LEU A 36 -5.23 12.13 -19.48
N ARG A 37 -5.72 12.99 -18.59
CA ARG A 37 -5.02 14.24 -18.21
C ARG A 37 -3.68 14.01 -17.53
N HIS A 38 -3.49 12.89 -16.82
CA HIS A 38 -2.25 12.54 -16.12
C HIS A 38 -1.28 11.70 -16.97
N VAL A 39 -1.67 11.22 -18.16
CA VAL A 39 -0.78 10.46 -19.06
C VAL A 39 0.56 11.16 -19.29
N PRO A 40 0.63 12.47 -19.61
CA PRO A 40 1.93 13.15 -19.77
C PRO A 40 2.79 13.10 -18.51
N LEU A 41 2.18 13.25 -17.32
CA LEU A 41 2.90 13.17 -16.05
C LEU A 41 3.41 11.75 -15.76
N PHE A 42 2.65 10.71 -16.10
CA PHE A 42 3.12 9.33 -15.98
C PHE A 42 4.28 9.01 -16.92
N ILE A 43 4.29 9.58 -18.13
CA ILE A 43 5.43 9.48 -19.05
C ILE A 43 6.66 10.14 -18.43
N LEU A 44 6.52 11.36 -17.89
CA LEU A 44 7.63 12.05 -17.21
C LEU A 44 8.14 11.28 -15.99
N LEU A 45 7.27 10.62 -15.21
CA LEU A 45 7.69 9.73 -14.13
C LEU A 45 8.54 8.56 -14.63
N LYS A 46 8.13 7.93 -15.74
CA LYS A 46 8.87 6.80 -16.33
C LYS A 46 10.26 7.24 -16.81
N LEU A 47 10.38 8.49 -17.28
CA LEU A 47 11.64 9.13 -17.65
C LEU A 47 12.44 9.64 -16.45
N LYS A 48 11.94 9.49 -15.21
CA LYS A 48 12.52 10.04 -13.97
C LYS A 48 12.65 11.56 -13.96
N LEU A 49 11.82 12.25 -14.74
CA LEU A 49 11.79 13.71 -14.87
C LEU A 49 10.73 14.38 -13.98
N ALA A 50 9.94 13.59 -13.25
CA ALA A 50 8.94 14.09 -12.33
C ALA A 50 8.99 13.34 -10.99
N GLU A 51 8.49 13.99 -9.94
CA GLU A 51 8.48 13.45 -8.58
C GLU A 51 7.26 12.53 -8.38
N THR A 52 7.51 11.24 -8.12
CA THR A 52 6.47 10.20 -7.98
C THR A 52 5.41 10.55 -6.96
N GLU A 53 5.80 11.10 -5.81
CA GLU A 53 4.87 11.48 -4.74
C GLU A 53 3.90 12.57 -5.20
N LYS A 54 4.41 13.65 -5.82
CA LYS A 54 3.57 14.75 -6.32
C LYS A 54 2.57 14.28 -7.37
N VAL A 55 3.02 13.45 -8.31
CA VAL A 55 2.14 12.95 -9.38
C VAL A 55 1.08 11.98 -8.83
N LYS A 56 1.45 11.04 -7.95
CA LYS A 56 0.48 10.13 -7.31
C LYS A 56 -0.54 10.91 -6.46
N LYS A 57 -0.07 11.86 -5.65
CA LYS A 57 -0.93 12.73 -4.83
C LYS A 57 -1.89 13.55 -5.69
N SER A 58 -1.39 14.18 -6.77
CA SER A 58 -2.23 14.90 -7.73
C SER A 58 -3.31 13.99 -8.33
N PHE A 59 -2.93 12.80 -8.77
CA PHE A 59 -3.85 11.87 -9.41
C PHE A 59 -4.94 11.39 -8.45
N ILE A 60 -4.58 10.93 -7.24
CA ILE A 60 -5.52 10.53 -6.20
C ILE A 60 -6.44 11.71 -5.82
N GLY A 61 -5.86 12.89 -5.57
CA GLY A 61 -6.60 14.10 -5.24
C GLY A 61 -7.57 14.51 -6.33
N SER A 62 -7.22 14.36 -7.60
CA SER A 62 -8.09 14.72 -8.72
C SER A 62 -9.42 13.95 -8.74
N ILE A 63 -9.46 12.77 -8.10
CA ILE A 63 -10.64 11.91 -8.04
C ILE A 63 -11.32 12.01 -6.67
N LEU A 64 -10.56 11.89 -5.58
CA LEU A 64 -11.11 11.73 -4.23
C LEU A 64 -11.21 13.03 -3.41
N LYS A 65 -10.52 14.12 -3.79
CA LYS A 65 -10.55 15.37 -3.01
C LYS A 65 -11.98 15.88 -2.85
N GLY A 66 -12.33 16.31 -1.64
CA GLY A 66 -13.66 16.81 -1.30
C GLY A 66 -14.70 15.71 -1.03
N GLN A 67 -14.33 14.44 -1.09
CA GLN A 67 -15.21 13.33 -0.68
C GLN A 67 -15.11 13.12 0.84
N THR A 68 -16.22 12.73 1.45
CA THR A 68 -16.26 12.45 2.88
C THR A 68 -15.55 11.14 3.20
N GLN A 69 -14.97 11.04 4.39
CA GLN A 69 -14.27 9.87 4.87
C GLN A 69 -15.20 8.65 4.88
N GLU A 70 -16.44 8.80 5.36
CA GLU A 70 -17.41 7.71 5.45
C GLU A 70 -17.72 7.12 4.07
N LYS A 71 -17.82 7.98 3.05
CA LYS A 71 -18.08 7.53 1.67
C LYS A 71 -16.89 6.75 1.10
N ILE A 72 -15.66 7.22 1.35
CA ILE A 72 -14.44 6.53 0.90
C ILE A 72 -14.28 5.20 1.64
N GLU A 73 -14.54 5.15 2.95
CA GLU A 73 -14.50 3.91 3.73
C GLU A 73 -15.53 2.89 3.26
N LEU A 74 -16.77 3.32 3.00
CA LEU A 74 -17.82 2.45 2.45
C LEU A 74 -17.39 1.87 1.09
N LYS A 75 -16.88 2.71 0.19
CA LYS A 75 -16.36 2.28 -1.12
C LYS A 75 -15.14 1.36 -0.98
N SER A 76 -14.29 1.58 0.01
CA SER A 76 -13.13 0.73 0.31
C SER A 76 -13.55 -0.67 0.73
N LYS A 77 -14.57 -0.79 1.58
CA LYS A 77 -15.17 -2.09 1.93
C LYS A 77 -15.77 -2.78 0.72
N GLN A 78 -16.56 -2.07 -0.10
CA GLN A 78 -17.13 -2.63 -1.33
C GLN A 78 -16.04 -3.10 -2.33
N PHE A 79 -14.96 -2.34 -2.46
CA PHE A 79 -13.82 -2.72 -3.29
C PHE A 79 -13.17 -4.00 -2.78
N PHE A 80 -12.94 -4.10 -1.46
CA PHE A 80 -12.40 -5.30 -0.85
C PHE A 80 -13.30 -6.52 -1.09
N GLU A 81 -14.61 -6.45 -0.82
CA GLU A 81 -15.54 -7.57 -1.02
C GLU A 81 -15.61 -8.03 -2.47
N LEU A 82 -15.49 -7.11 -3.43
CA LEU A 82 -15.54 -7.44 -4.86
C LEU A 82 -14.24 -8.10 -5.36
N HIS A 83 -13.09 -7.71 -4.80
CA HIS A 83 -11.78 -8.06 -5.35
C HIS A 83 -11.01 -9.10 -4.54
N TYR A 84 -11.26 -9.23 -3.24
CA TYR A 84 -10.69 -10.28 -2.40
C TYR A 84 -11.47 -11.60 -2.62
N PRO A 85 -10.81 -12.77 -2.65
CA PRO A 85 -9.36 -12.99 -2.56
C PRO A 85 -8.62 -12.82 -3.89
N LYS A 86 -9.32 -12.78 -5.04
CA LYS A 86 -8.76 -12.90 -6.40
C LYS A 86 -7.69 -11.86 -6.78
N ILE A 87 -7.66 -10.72 -6.11
CA ILE A 87 -6.63 -9.69 -6.33
C ILE A 87 -5.28 -10.06 -5.70
N VAL A 88 -5.30 -10.89 -4.65
CA VAL A 88 -4.11 -11.38 -3.94
C VAL A 88 -3.62 -12.66 -4.62
N ARG A 89 -2.31 -12.82 -4.72
CA ARG A 89 -1.67 -14.00 -5.31
C ARG A 89 -1.93 -15.23 -4.43
N GLU A 90 -2.27 -16.35 -5.07
CA GLU A 90 -2.63 -17.59 -4.38
C GLU A 90 -1.48 -18.10 -3.50
N ASN A 91 -0.27 -18.18 -4.05
CA ASN A 91 0.95 -18.56 -3.30
C ASN A 91 1.24 -17.63 -2.12
N ALA A 92 0.91 -16.33 -2.22
CA ALA A 92 1.06 -15.39 -1.13
C ALA A 92 0.01 -15.63 -0.03
N LEU A 93 -1.24 -15.92 -0.41
CA LEU A 93 -2.28 -16.32 0.53
C LEU A 93 -1.91 -17.62 1.26
N ASP A 94 -1.41 -18.62 0.54
CA ASP A 94 -0.97 -19.89 1.12
C ASP A 94 0.17 -19.66 2.11
N PHE A 95 1.18 -18.86 1.73
CA PHE A 95 2.26 -18.49 2.64
C PHE A 95 1.74 -17.82 3.92
N ILE A 96 0.86 -16.82 3.77
CA ILE A 96 0.31 -16.03 4.88
C ILE A 96 -0.55 -16.89 5.83
N GLN A 97 -1.29 -17.85 5.29
CA GLN A 97 -2.12 -18.78 6.07
C GLN A 97 -1.27 -19.73 6.92
N ASN A 98 -0.08 -20.10 6.45
CA ASN A 98 0.84 -21.00 7.16
C ASN A 98 1.76 -20.28 8.18
N ILE A 99 1.60 -18.97 8.39
CA ILE A 99 2.37 -18.25 9.42
C ILE A 99 1.88 -18.62 10.82
N ASP A 100 2.78 -19.11 11.68
CA ASP A 100 2.52 -19.27 13.12
C ASP A 100 2.32 -17.90 13.78
N ARG A 101 1.06 -17.58 14.12
CA ARG A 101 0.66 -16.30 14.70
C ARG A 101 0.96 -16.17 16.19
N ASN A 102 1.34 -17.24 16.88
CA ASN A 102 1.67 -17.16 18.30
C ASN A 102 3.00 -16.45 18.54
N ASN A 103 3.94 -16.55 17.59
CA ASN A 103 5.29 -16.00 17.72
C ASN A 103 5.67 -15.04 16.60
N THR A 104 4.71 -14.59 15.80
CA THR A 104 4.99 -13.81 14.60
C THR A 104 4.09 -12.58 14.48
N GLN A 105 4.72 -11.42 14.33
CA GLN A 105 4.05 -10.20 13.89
C GLN A 105 4.17 -10.06 12.38
N SER A 106 3.17 -9.47 11.73
CA SER A 106 3.17 -9.21 10.30
C SER A 106 2.74 -7.78 10.02
N LEU A 107 3.51 -7.08 9.20
CA LEU A 107 3.23 -5.74 8.72
C LEU A 107 2.92 -5.78 7.23
N LEU A 108 1.88 -5.05 6.83
CA LEU A 108 1.59 -4.73 5.44
C LEU A 108 2.14 -3.32 5.16
N VAL A 109 3.21 -3.23 4.38
CA VAL A 109 4.01 -2.02 4.18
C VAL A 109 3.85 -1.48 2.76
N THR A 110 3.01 -0.47 2.56
CA THR A 110 2.62 -0.04 1.20
C THR A 110 2.65 1.47 0.98
N ALA A 111 2.93 1.89 -0.26
CA ALA A 111 2.78 3.28 -0.68
C ALA A 111 1.32 3.68 -0.97
N SER A 112 0.41 2.72 -1.06
CA SER A 112 -1.02 2.97 -1.23
C SER A 112 -1.64 3.60 0.02
N LEU A 113 -2.79 4.26 -0.14
CA LEU A 113 -3.45 4.92 0.99
C LEU A 113 -4.04 3.90 1.96
N ASP A 114 -3.85 4.20 3.25
CA ASP A 114 -4.44 3.53 4.39
C ASP A 114 -5.90 3.15 4.18
N ILE A 115 -6.73 4.10 3.77
CA ILE A 115 -8.19 3.96 3.77
C ILE A 115 -8.71 2.79 2.92
N TRP A 116 -8.13 2.54 1.74
CA TRP A 116 -8.57 1.43 0.88
C TRP A 116 -7.81 0.13 1.09
N VAL A 117 -6.62 0.19 1.69
CA VAL A 117 -5.83 -1.00 2.00
C VAL A 117 -6.23 -1.62 3.34
N LYS A 118 -6.78 -0.82 4.27
CA LYS A 118 -7.18 -1.25 5.61
C LYS A 118 -8.01 -2.54 5.64
N PRO A 119 -9.07 -2.72 4.81
CA PRO A 119 -9.82 -3.98 4.81
C PRO A 119 -8.97 -5.22 4.47
N PHE A 120 -7.98 -5.07 3.56
CA PHE A 120 -7.05 -6.15 3.23
C PHE A 120 -6.12 -6.47 4.40
N ALA A 121 -5.55 -5.44 5.04
CA ALA A 121 -4.67 -5.61 6.19
C ALA A 121 -5.39 -6.34 7.34
N GLU A 122 -6.63 -5.93 7.64
CA GLU A 122 -7.48 -6.56 8.64
C GLU A 122 -7.76 -8.03 8.30
N LYS A 123 -8.16 -8.32 7.04
CA LYS A 123 -8.42 -9.69 6.59
C LYS A 123 -7.19 -10.59 6.69
N LEU A 124 -6.02 -10.07 6.35
CA LEU A 124 -4.74 -10.79 6.38
C LEU A 124 -4.11 -10.84 7.78
N LYS A 125 -4.76 -10.24 8.78
CA LYS A 125 -4.27 -10.11 10.17
C LYS A 125 -2.87 -9.48 10.22
N MET A 126 -2.70 -8.39 9.49
CA MET A 126 -1.45 -7.62 9.40
C MET A 126 -1.68 -6.20 9.89
N GLN A 127 -0.70 -5.68 10.60
CA GLN A 127 -0.68 -4.27 10.96
C GLN A 127 -0.29 -3.42 9.76
N LEU A 128 -1.04 -2.34 9.51
CA LEU A 128 -0.90 -1.55 8.29
C LEU A 128 0.10 -0.42 8.49
N VAL A 129 1.15 -0.43 7.67
CA VAL A 129 2.17 0.63 7.57
C VAL A 129 2.08 1.25 6.17
N SER A 130 1.34 2.34 6.04
CA SER A 130 0.95 2.86 4.72
C SER A 130 1.09 4.37 4.57
N THR A 131 0.84 4.89 3.36
CA THR A 131 0.59 6.33 3.15
C THR A 131 -0.72 6.71 3.81
N ARG A 132 -0.72 7.77 4.61
CA ARG A 132 -1.91 8.17 5.38
C ARG A 132 -2.65 9.30 4.69
N ALA A 133 -3.96 9.15 4.46
CA ALA A 133 -4.78 10.20 3.88
C ALA A 133 -5.06 11.32 4.90
N GLU A 134 -4.95 12.59 4.50
CA GLU A 134 -5.32 13.72 5.36
C GLU A 134 -6.82 14.03 5.21
N PHE A 135 -7.54 13.99 6.33
CA PHE A 135 -8.92 14.42 6.44
C PHE A 135 -9.03 15.65 7.34
N LYS A 136 -9.87 16.60 6.93
CA LYS A 136 -10.26 17.76 7.76
C LYS A 136 -11.77 17.83 7.80
N ASN A 137 -12.34 17.86 9.00
CA ASN A 137 -13.79 17.83 9.23
C ASN A 137 -14.48 16.67 8.47
N GLY A 138 -13.87 15.49 8.49
CA GLY A 138 -14.38 14.30 7.79
C GLY A 138 -14.26 14.36 6.26
N VAL A 139 -13.55 15.32 5.68
CA VAL A 139 -13.40 15.45 4.22
C VAL A 139 -11.95 15.28 3.78
N PHE A 140 -11.72 14.47 2.74
CA PHE A 140 -10.38 14.24 2.19
C PHE A 140 -9.84 15.51 1.53
N THR A 141 -8.68 15.99 1.99
CA THR A 141 -8.10 17.25 1.52
C THR A 141 -7.41 17.13 0.16
N GLY A 142 -7.12 15.90 -0.27
CA GLY A 142 -6.23 15.62 -1.39
C GLY A 142 -4.74 15.57 -1.00
N ASN A 143 -4.43 15.69 0.30
CA ASN A 143 -3.07 15.56 0.82
C ASN A 143 -2.85 14.26 1.59
N PHE A 144 -1.58 13.97 1.87
CA PHE A 144 -1.15 12.91 2.76
C PHE A 144 -0.74 13.51 4.09
N ILE A 145 -0.89 12.75 5.17
CA ILE A 145 -0.28 13.04 6.46
C ILE A 145 1.18 12.59 6.39
N GLY A 146 2.09 13.56 6.36
CA GLY A 146 3.51 13.30 6.17
C GLY A 146 3.84 12.86 4.74
N LYS A 147 4.89 12.06 4.59
CA LYS A 147 5.42 11.62 3.29
C LYS A 147 4.64 10.44 2.70
N ASN A 148 4.84 10.16 1.42
CA ASN A 148 4.42 8.89 0.82
C ASN A 148 5.26 7.73 1.38
N CYS A 149 4.64 6.62 1.81
CA CYS A 149 5.29 5.43 2.37
C CYS A 149 6.00 4.61 1.27
N ASN A 150 7.07 5.17 0.72
CA ASN A 150 7.84 4.57 -0.36
C ASN A 150 9.35 4.75 -0.16
N GLY A 151 10.17 3.82 -0.66
CA GLY A 151 11.61 3.94 -0.55
C GLY A 151 12.08 3.90 0.91
N LYS A 152 12.91 4.87 1.30
CA LYS A 152 13.42 4.99 2.66
C LYS A 152 12.32 5.22 3.69
N GLU A 153 11.22 5.86 3.30
CA GLU A 153 10.10 6.15 4.21
C GLU A 153 9.44 4.87 4.71
N LYS A 154 9.36 3.82 3.88
CA LYS A 154 8.86 2.50 4.32
C LYS A 154 9.64 2.01 5.54
N LEU A 155 10.97 2.07 5.47
CA LEU A 155 11.84 1.63 6.56
C LEU A 155 11.68 2.51 7.81
N VAL A 156 11.55 3.83 7.64
CA VAL A 156 11.29 4.75 8.77
C VAL A 156 10.01 4.34 9.49
N ARG A 157 8.91 4.14 8.75
CA ARG A 157 7.62 3.78 9.36
C ARG A 157 7.58 2.39 9.97
N ILE A 158 8.27 1.41 9.37
CA ILE A 158 8.42 0.09 9.98
C ILE A 158 9.09 0.22 11.35
N LYS A 159 10.17 1.01 11.44
CA LYS A 159 10.90 1.22 12.70
C LYS A 159 10.07 1.99 13.72
N GLU A 160 9.29 2.98 13.28
CA GLU A 160 8.33 3.67 14.13
C GLU A 160 7.28 2.70 14.67
N GLU A 161 6.71 1.84 13.82
CA GLU A 161 5.68 0.89 14.20
C GLU A 161 6.17 -0.15 15.21
N ILE A 162 7.35 -0.73 14.98
CA ILE A 162 7.87 -1.76 15.89
C ILE A 162 8.48 -1.17 17.17
N HIS A 163 8.78 0.14 17.19
CA HIS A 163 9.45 0.81 18.30
C HIS A 163 10.68 0.01 18.79
N ASP A 164 10.75 -0.27 20.09
CA ASP A 164 11.83 -1.03 20.74
C ASP A 164 11.60 -2.56 20.72
N SER A 165 10.59 -3.03 19.99
CA SER A 165 10.31 -4.47 19.87
C SER A 165 11.49 -5.19 19.24
N ARG A 166 12.01 -6.19 19.94
CA ARG A 166 13.05 -7.08 19.44
C ARG A 166 12.44 -8.29 18.73
N TYR A 167 13.07 -8.67 17.63
CA TYR A 167 12.75 -9.87 16.85
C TYR A 167 14.03 -10.64 16.62
N ASP A 168 13.94 -11.95 16.72
CA ASP A 168 15.06 -12.85 16.43
C ASP A 168 15.32 -12.93 14.92
N LYS A 169 14.27 -12.72 14.12
CA LYS A 169 14.34 -12.77 12.66
C LYS A 169 13.31 -11.86 12.00
N ILE A 170 13.78 -11.03 11.08
CA ILE A 170 13.00 -10.11 10.25
C ILE A 170 13.09 -10.58 8.80
N ILE A 171 11.94 -10.78 8.17
CA ILE A 171 11.83 -11.26 6.79
C ILE A 171 10.97 -10.27 6.02
N ALA A 172 11.45 -9.77 4.89
CA ALA A 172 10.75 -8.77 4.09
C ALA A 172 10.54 -9.22 2.65
N PHE A 173 9.42 -8.82 2.06
CA PHE A 173 9.02 -9.14 0.69
C PHE A 173 8.67 -7.86 -0.08
N GLY A 174 9.10 -7.78 -1.34
CA GLY A 174 8.86 -6.62 -2.20
C GLY A 174 9.08 -6.94 -3.68
N ASP A 175 8.63 -6.07 -4.58
CA ASP A 175 8.73 -6.27 -6.03
C ASP A 175 9.29 -5.05 -6.78
N THR A 176 9.51 -3.92 -6.09
CA THR A 176 9.99 -2.69 -6.73
C THR A 176 11.32 -2.19 -6.16
N SER A 177 11.91 -1.22 -6.87
CA SER A 177 13.07 -0.48 -6.34
C SER A 177 12.77 0.32 -5.06
N GLY A 178 11.48 0.64 -4.80
CA GLY A 178 11.03 1.30 -3.59
C GLY A 178 11.18 0.43 -2.35
N ASP A 179 11.23 -0.89 -2.50
CA ASP A 179 11.33 -1.84 -1.39
C ASP A 179 12.77 -2.12 -0.97
N LYS A 180 13.75 -1.76 -1.82
CA LYS A 180 15.17 -2.01 -1.58
C LYS A 180 15.65 -1.63 -0.17
N PRO A 181 15.28 -0.46 0.41
CA PRO A 181 15.70 -0.13 1.77
C PRO A 181 15.14 -1.08 2.83
N MET A 182 13.88 -1.50 2.71
CA MET A 182 13.25 -2.48 3.59
C MET A 182 13.89 -3.86 3.44
N LEU A 183 14.04 -4.34 2.20
CA LEU A 183 14.62 -5.65 1.89
C LEU A 183 16.07 -5.79 2.38
N LYS A 184 16.88 -4.73 2.24
CA LYS A 184 18.28 -4.72 2.72
C LYS A 184 18.41 -4.64 4.24
N TRP A 185 17.41 -4.09 4.92
CA TRP A 185 17.42 -3.95 6.37
C TRP A 185 17.00 -5.24 7.09
N ALA A 186 16.10 -6.02 6.48
CA ALA A 186 15.67 -7.32 7.01
C ALA A 186 16.83 -8.33 7.06
N ASN A 187 16.72 -9.33 7.93
CA ASN A 187 17.66 -10.45 7.95
C ASN A 187 17.55 -11.26 6.64
N GLU A 188 16.34 -11.40 6.11
CA GLU A 188 16.06 -12.02 4.82
C GLU A 188 15.17 -11.10 3.98
N GLY A 189 15.69 -10.62 2.86
CA GLY A 189 14.94 -9.80 1.90
C GLY A 189 14.67 -10.60 0.62
N HIS A 190 13.40 -10.76 0.27
CA HIS A 190 12.99 -11.46 -0.94
C HIS A 190 12.37 -10.52 -1.96
N TYR A 191 12.97 -10.48 -3.15
CA TYR A 191 12.47 -9.71 -4.29
C TYR A 191 11.65 -10.60 -5.21
N GLN A 192 10.43 -10.18 -5.56
CA GLN A 192 9.52 -10.89 -6.46
C GLN A 192 9.21 -12.34 -6.06
N PHE A 193 9.24 -12.64 -4.76
CA PHE A 193 9.10 -14.01 -4.23
C PHE A 193 7.81 -14.73 -4.63
N PHE A 194 6.70 -14.00 -4.70
CA PHE A 194 5.38 -14.55 -5.02
C PHE A 194 5.04 -14.49 -6.53
N HIS A 195 6.01 -14.17 -7.40
CA HIS A 195 5.75 -13.97 -8.83
C HIS A 195 5.48 -15.25 -9.60
#